data_AF-A0A2D4J5Z3-F1
#
_entry.id   AF-A0A2D4J5Z3-F1
#
_cell.length_a   1.000
_cell.length_b   1.000
_cell.length_c   1.000
_cell.angle_alpha   90.00
_cell.angle_beta   90.00
_cell.angle_gamma   90.00
#
_symmetry.space_group_name_H-M   'P 1'
#
loop_
_entity.id
_entity.type
_entity.pdbx_description
1 polymer ?
#
loop_
_entity_poly.entity_id
_entity_poly.type
_entity_poly.pdbx_seq_one_letter_code
_entity_poly.pdbx_strand_id
1 'polypeptide(L)'
;MFKNITFLVMLLLIRHLFSIYIKEYIRNPNNCQSMQLRVVVFLSCIFCFFIFFKLLSWLFLQAVYDLHVANQKLEIEEVRQDEALRLPEDLDYLTIDVSLSQEVREILDAHRPPTIGAISRIPGVTPAAVCHLLRFVKGNHGRAEQIDNLSRTAEPLSAAEVMGQRKFEAVGYK
;
A
#
# COMPACT_ATOMS: atom_id res chain seq x y z
N MET A 1 -19.25 -9.68 -16.51
CA MET A 1 -20.11 -9.82 -17.71
C MET A 1 -19.31 -10.25 -18.95
N PHE A 2 -18.16 -9.64 -19.27
CA PHE A 2 -17.33 -9.97 -20.44
C PHE A 2 -16.85 -11.43 -20.54
N LYS A 3 -16.45 -12.06 -19.42
CA LYS A 3 -15.99 -13.46 -19.39
C LYS A 3 -17.03 -14.45 -19.96
N ASN A 4 -18.32 -14.22 -19.75
CA ASN A 4 -19.38 -15.11 -20.23
C ASN A 4 -19.58 -15.00 -21.74
N ILE A 5 -19.47 -13.79 -22.30
CA ILE A 5 -19.67 -13.56 -23.73
C ILE A 5 -18.49 -14.10 -24.53
N THR A 6 -17.24 -13.86 -24.09
CA THR A 6 -16.05 -14.38 -24.77
C THR A 6 -16.01 -15.91 -24.74
N PHE A 7 -16.38 -16.53 -23.62
CA PHE A 7 -16.45 -17.98 -23.50
C PHE A 7 -17.55 -18.58 -24.37
N LEU A 8 -18.73 -17.95 -24.42
CA LEU A 8 -19.83 -18.37 -25.29
C LEU A 8 -19.47 -18.25 -26.78
N VAL A 9 -18.82 -17.16 -27.20
CA VAL A 9 -18.35 -16.97 -28.57
C VAL A 9 -17.27 -18.01 -28.93
N MET A 10 -16.32 -18.28 -28.02
CA MET A 10 -15.32 -19.32 -28.24
C MET A 10 -15.96 -20.72 -28.37
N LEU A 11 -16.92 -21.07 -27.50
CA LEU A 11 -17.68 -22.33 -27.57
C LEU A 11 -18.51 -22.43 -28.86
N LEU A 12 -19.12 -21.34 -29.31
CA LEU A 12 -19.87 -21.30 -30.55
C LEU A 12 -18.96 -21.49 -31.77
N LEU A 13 -17.79 -20.86 -31.79
CA LEU A 13 -16.79 -21.05 -32.84
C LEU A 13 -16.24 -22.47 -32.84
N ILE A 14 -15.97 -23.04 -31.66
CA ILE A 14 -15.51 -24.43 -31.55
C ILE A 14 -16.59 -25.41 -32.03
N ARG A 15 -17.84 -25.19 -31.63
CA ARG A 15 -18.99 -26.00 -32.08
C ARG A 15 -19.20 -25.89 -33.59
N HIS A 16 -19.03 -24.68 -34.15
CA HIS A 16 -19.16 -24.44 -35.58
C HIS A 16 -18.06 -25.13 -36.40
N LEU A 17 -16.81 -25.02 -35.94
CA LEU A 17 -15.66 -25.64 -36.59
C LEU A 17 -15.68 -27.17 -36.46
N PHE A 18 -16.14 -27.70 -35.33
CA PHE A 18 -16.38 -29.14 -35.15
C PHE A 18 -17.50 -29.66 -36.08
N SER A 19 -18.59 -28.89 -36.26
CA SER A 19 -19.67 -29.23 -37.20
C SER A 19 -19.19 -29.28 -38.65
N ILE A 20 -18.35 -28.33 -39.07
CA ILE A 20 -17.73 -28.32 -40.40
C ILE A 20 -16.81 -29.54 -40.57
N TYR A 21 -15.99 -29.84 -39.56
CA TYR A 21 -15.09 -31.00 -39.58
C TYR A 21 -15.84 -32.32 -39.76
N ILE A 22 -16.91 -32.56 -39.01
CA ILE A 22 -17.72 -33.78 -39.11
C ILE A 22 -18.39 -33.92 -40.49
N LYS A 23 -18.92 -32.81 -41.04
CA LYS A 23 -19.51 -32.83 -42.40
C LYS A 23 -18.49 -33.15 -43.48
N GLU A 24 -17.27 -32.65 -43.35
CA GLU A 24 -16.21 -32.91 -44.32
C GLU A 24 -15.65 -34.35 -44.19
N TYR A 25 -15.60 -34.89 -42.97
CA TYR A 25 -15.20 -36.28 -42.70
C TYR A 25 -16.16 -37.31 -43.32
N ILE A 26 -17.48 -37.09 -43.19
CA ILE A 26 -18.50 -37.98 -43.77
C ILE A 26 -18.44 -37.95 -45.31
N ARG A 27 -18.06 -36.81 -45.90
CA ARG A 27 -18.03 -36.65 -47.37
C ARG A 27 -16.88 -37.41 -48.04
N ASN A 28 -15.75 -37.64 -47.36
CA ASN A 28 -14.61 -38.30 -47.99
C ASN A 28 -13.73 -39.08 -46.99
N PRO A 29 -14.03 -40.37 -46.72
CA PRO A 29 -13.36 -41.15 -45.67
C PRO A 29 -11.91 -41.55 -46.00
N ASN A 30 -11.48 -41.49 -47.27
CA ASN A 30 -10.16 -41.94 -47.71
C ASN A 30 -9.06 -40.86 -47.63
N ASN A 31 -9.41 -39.62 -47.25
CA ASN A 31 -8.47 -38.49 -47.19
C ASN A 31 -7.95 -38.25 -45.75
N CYS A 32 -7.26 -39.25 -45.19
CA CYS A 32 -6.85 -39.27 -43.78
C CYS A 32 -5.77 -38.21 -43.43
N GLN A 33 -4.82 -37.93 -44.33
CA GLN A 33 -3.71 -37.03 -44.03
C GLN A 33 -4.09 -35.54 -44.00
N SER A 34 -5.02 -35.09 -44.85
CA SER A 34 -5.47 -33.70 -44.81
C SER A 34 -6.38 -33.39 -43.62
N MET A 35 -7.06 -34.40 -43.06
CA MET A 35 -7.93 -34.28 -41.88
C MET A 35 -7.13 -34.16 -40.58
N GLN A 36 -6.07 -34.97 -40.43
CA GLN A 36 -5.16 -34.94 -39.27
C GLN A 36 -4.53 -33.54 -39.08
N LEU A 37 -4.04 -32.93 -40.16
CA LEU A 37 -3.39 -31.63 -40.11
C LEU A 37 -4.35 -30.50 -39.67
N ARG A 38 -5.62 -30.55 -40.10
CA ARG A 38 -6.63 -29.52 -39.74
C ARG A 38 -7.04 -29.59 -38.27
N VAL A 39 -7.13 -30.79 -37.70
CA VAL A 39 -7.44 -30.96 -36.26
C VAL A 39 -6.30 -30.48 -35.38
N VAL A 40 -5.05 -30.78 -35.76
CA VAL A 40 -3.85 -30.31 -35.04
C VAL A 40 -3.73 -28.79 -35.08
N VAL A 41 -3.93 -28.17 -36.25
CA VAL A 41 -3.94 -26.70 -36.38
C VAL A 41 -5.06 -26.08 -35.55
N PHE A 42 -6.25 -26.67 -35.53
CA PHE A 42 -7.37 -26.18 -34.72
C PHE A 42 -7.09 -26.25 -33.21
N LEU A 43 -6.58 -27.38 -32.71
CA LEU A 43 -6.17 -27.54 -31.31
C LEU A 43 -5.05 -26.55 -30.94
N SER A 44 -4.10 -26.31 -31.84
CA SER A 44 -3.03 -25.32 -31.62
C SER A 44 -3.56 -23.89 -31.53
N CYS A 45 -4.55 -23.52 -32.36
CA CYS A 45 -5.19 -22.21 -32.31
C CYS A 45 -6.00 -21.99 -31.03
N ILE A 46 -6.70 -23.02 -30.53
CA ILE A 46 -7.41 -22.94 -29.24
C ILE A 46 -6.41 -22.72 -28.10
N PHE A 47 -5.28 -23.43 -28.13
CA PHE A 47 -4.23 -23.27 -27.12
C PHE A 47 -3.61 -21.86 -27.16
N CYS A 48 -3.29 -21.34 -28.35
CA CYS A 48 -2.81 -19.97 -28.53
C CYS A 48 -3.81 -18.92 -28.02
N PHE A 49 -5.11 -19.10 -28.25
CA PHE A 49 -6.13 -18.19 -27.76
C PHE A 49 -6.18 -18.13 -26.23
N PHE A 50 -6.07 -19.29 -25.57
CA PHE A 50 -6.08 -19.35 -24.10
C PHE A 50 -4.83 -18.69 -23.49
N ILE A 51 -3.66 -18.90 -24.11
CA ILE A 51 -2.41 -18.22 -23.70
C ILE A 51 -2.55 -16.71 -23.86
N PHE A 52 -3.04 -16.25 -25.01
CA PHE A 52 -3.21 -14.82 -25.29
C PHE A 52 -4.15 -14.15 -24.29
N PHE A 53 -5.30 -14.76 -23.99
CA PHE A 53 -6.24 -14.21 -23.02
C PHE A 53 -5.65 -14.11 -21.61
N LYS A 54 -4.89 -15.15 -21.18
CA LYS A 54 -4.23 -15.13 -19.88
C LYS A 54 -3.13 -14.06 -19.81
N LEU A 55 -2.35 -13.90 -20.88
CA LEU A 55 -1.31 -12.88 -20.97
C LEU A 55 -1.90 -11.46 -20.91
N LEU A 56 -2.97 -11.20 -21.66
CA LEU A 56 -3.64 -9.90 -21.68
C LEU A 56 -4.20 -9.55 -20.29
N SER A 57 -4.84 -10.50 -19.62
CA SER A 57 -5.35 -10.29 -18.26
C SER A 57 -4.23 -10.03 -17.25
N TRP A 58 -3.08 -10.71 -17.39
CA TRP A 58 -1.94 -10.50 -16.50
C TRP A 58 -1.31 -9.12 -16.72
N LEU A 59 -1.09 -8.73 -17.97
CA LEU A 59 -0.58 -7.41 -18.33
C LEU A 59 -1.50 -6.30 -17.81
N PHE A 60 -2.82 -6.46 -17.95
CA PHE A 60 -3.80 -5.51 -17.41
C PHE A 60 -3.70 -5.41 -15.88
N LEU A 61 -3.56 -6.55 -15.18
CA LEU A 61 -3.42 -6.56 -13.73
C LEU A 61 -2.13 -5.86 -13.30
N GLN A 62 -1.01 -6.13 -13.95
CA GLN A 62 0.25 -5.42 -13.67
C GLN A 62 0.07 -3.91 -13.87
N ALA A 63 -0.40 -3.49 -15.06
CA ALA A 63 -0.58 -2.07 -15.37
C ALA A 63 -1.48 -1.32 -14.36
N VAL A 64 -2.54 -1.95 -13.87
CA VAL A 64 -3.46 -1.34 -12.89
C VAL A 64 -2.85 -1.34 -11.47
N TYR A 65 -2.17 -2.40 -11.07
CA TYR A 65 -1.71 -2.57 -9.70
C TYR A 65 -0.32 -2.01 -9.44
N ASP A 66 0.48 -1.71 -10.47
CA ASP A 66 1.85 -1.19 -10.30
C ASP A 66 1.90 0.07 -9.44
N LEU A 67 0.99 1.03 -9.66
CA LEU A 67 0.90 2.25 -8.85
C LEU A 67 0.47 1.95 -7.40
N HIS A 68 -0.49 1.05 -7.23
CA HIS A 68 -0.98 0.67 -5.90
C HIS A 68 0.12 0.00 -5.07
N VAL A 69 0.89 -0.89 -5.69
CA VAL A 69 2.04 -1.54 -5.05
C VAL A 69 3.11 -0.52 -4.67
N ALA A 70 3.36 0.50 -5.51
CA ALA A 70 4.29 1.57 -5.17
C ALA A 70 3.82 2.37 -3.94
N ASN A 71 2.55 2.77 -3.90
CA ASN A 71 1.99 3.51 -2.76
C ASN A 71 1.96 2.66 -1.47
N GLN A 72 1.56 1.39 -1.57
CA GLN A 72 1.56 0.47 -0.44
C GLN A 72 2.97 0.26 0.12
N LYS A 73 4.01 0.24 -0.73
CA LYS A 73 5.39 0.18 -0.26
C LYS A 73 5.80 1.43 0.53
N LEU A 74 5.36 2.62 0.12
CA LEU A 74 5.62 3.86 0.84
C LEU A 74 4.90 3.87 2.20
N GLU A 75 3.63 3.46 2.22
CA GLU A 75 2.85 3.33 3.47
C GLU A 75 3.49 2.32 4.44
N ILE A 76 3.97 1.17 3.94
CA ILE A 76 4.67 0.17 4.75
C ILE A 76 5.94 0.77 5.37
N GLU A 77 6.69 1.58 4.61
CA GLU A 77 7.90 2.20 5.11
C GLU A 77 7.61 3.26 6.19
N GLU A 78 6.56 4.07 6.00
CA GLU A 78 6.10 5.01 7.03
C GLU A 78 5.68 4.27 8.31
N VAL A 79 4.88 3.20 8.18
CA VAL A 79 4.48 2.37 9.32
C VAL A 79 5.69 1.75 10.02
N ARG A 80 6.70 1.27 9.28
CA ARG A 80 7.94 0.73 9.86
C ARG A 80 8.72 1.77 10.64
N GLN A 81 8.79 2.99 10.14
CA GLN A 81 9.44 4.10 10.85
C GLN A 81 8.69 4.42 12.15
N ASP A 82 7.37 4.51 12.07
CA ASP A 82 6.52 4.76 13.24
C ASP A 82 6.60 3.61 14.28
N GLU A 83 6.65 2.35 13.84
CA GLU A 83 6.82 1.18 14.73
C GLU A 83 8.20 1.12 15.40
N ALA A 84 9.24 1.64 14.73
CA ALA A 84 10.61 1.70 15.25
C ALA A 84 10.81 2.82 16.29
N LEU A 85 9.86 3.74 16.43
CA LEU A 85 9.92 4.79 17.44
C LEU A 85 9.98 4.17 18.84
N ARG A 86 11.00 4.62 19.59
CA ARG A 86 11.20 4.22 20.98
C ARG A 86 10.34 5.05 21.90
N LEU A 87 9.83 4.39 22.93
CA LEU A 87 9.14 5.04 24.03
C LEU A 87 10.18 5.48 25.08
N PRO A 88 10.01 6.65 25.71
CA PRO A 88 10.86 7.05 26.82
C PRO A 88 10.67 6.09 28.01
N GLU A 89 11.76 5.62 28.60
CA GLU A 89 11.74 4.64 29.70
C GLU A 89 11.12 5.22 30.99
N ASP A 90 11.20 6.54 31.15
CA ASP A 90 10.66 7.29 32.29
C ASP A 90 9.17 7.66 32.13
N LEU A 91 8.48 7.12 31.11
CA LEU A 91 7.07 7.42 30.87
C LEU A 91 6.18 6.75 31.93
N ASP A 92 5.38 7.56 32.62
CA ASP A 92 4.32 7.07 33.50
C ASP A 92 3.01 6.91 32.71
N TYR A 93 2.61 5.67 32.44
CA TYR A 93 1.38 5.34 31.70
C TYR A 93 0.10 5.62 32.48
N LEU A 94 0.17 5.77 33.81
CA LEU A 94 -1.01 5.96 34.66
C LEU A 94 -1.45 7.44 34.69
N THR A 95 -0.49 8.36 34.61
CA THR A 95 -0.73 9.81 34.69
C THR A 95 -0.66 10.53 33.34
N ILE A 96 -0.32 9.81 32.26
CA ILE A 96 -0.20 10.39 30.93
C ILE A 96 -1.54 10.99 30.44
N ASP A 97 -1.47 12.21 29.91
CA ASP A 97 -2.62 12.91 29.31
C ASP A 97 -2.88 12.40 27.87
N VAL A 98 -3.16 11.10 27.76
CA VAL A 98 -3.52 10.42 26.52
C VAL A 98 -4.80 9.62 26.75
N SER A 99 -5.70 9.69 25.77
CA SER A 99 -6.96 8.93 25.75
C SER A 99 -6.69 7.43 25.63
N LEU A 100 -6.50 6.76 26.77
CA LEU A 100 -6.30 5.33 26.90
C LEU A 100 -7.33 4.77 27.88
N SER A 101 -7.81 3.56 27.61
CA SER A 101 -8.61 2.82 28.59
C SER A 101 -7.74 2.45 29.79
N GLN A 102 -8.36 2.34 30.97
CA GLN A 102 -7.69 1.94 32.20
C GLN A 102 -7.03 0.56 32.06
N GLU A 103 -7.72 -0.41 31.44
CA GLU A 103 -7.20 -1.75 31.15
C GLU A 103 -5.92 -1.69 30.31
N VAL A 104 -5.89 -0.84 29.28
CA VAL A 104 -4.73 -0.68 28.42
C VAL A 104 -3.57 -0.03 29.16
N ARG A 105 -3.83 0.93 30.06
CA ARG A 105 -2.79 1.55 30.90
C ARG A 105 -2.14 0.53 31.83
N GLU A 106 -2.94 -0.32 32.47
CA GLU A 106 -2.45 -1.38 33.36
C GLU A 106 -1.60 -2.41 32.60
N ILE A 107 -2.04 -2.81 31.40
CA ILE A 107 -1.27 -3.73 30.54
C ILE A 107 0.08 -3.11 30.13
N LEU A 108 0.08 -1.82 29.73
CA LEU A 108 1.28 -1.11 29.31
C LEU A 108 2.27 -0.91 30.44
N ASP A 109 1.80 -0.55 31.64
CA ASP A 109 2.66 -0.40 32.81
C ASP A 109 3.24 -1.74 33.28
N ALA A 110 2.48 -2.84 33.13
CA ALA A 110 2.97 -4.18 33.44
C ALA A 110 4.02 -4.69 32.45
N HIS A 111 3.88 -4.40 31.15
CA HIS A 111 4.75 -4.96 30.10
C HIS A 111 5.91 -4.06 29.69
N ARG A 112 5.83 -2.74 29.96
CA ARG A 112 6.82 -1.70 29.60
C ARG A 112 7.52 -1.94 28.24
N PRO A 113 6.76 -1.97 27.13
CA PRO A 113 7.32 -2.22 25.82
C PRO A 113 8.26 -1.09 25.37
N PRO A 114 9.41 -1.41 24.75
CA PRO A 114 10.41 -0.40 24.38
C PRO A 114 10.03 0.39 23.11
N THR A 115 9.15 -0.14 22.26
CA THR A 115 8.78 0.46 20.97
C THR A 115 7.29 0.43 20.71
N ILE A 116 6.81 1.32 19.84
CA ILE A 116 5.40 1.34 19.39
C ILE A 116 5.01 0.02 18.73
N GLY A 117 5.89 -0.56 17.90
CA GLY A 117 5.64 -1.85 17.27
C GLY A 117 5.49 -3.01 18.27
N ALA A 118 6.16 -2.94 19.42
CA ALA A 118 5.99 -3.93 20.48
C ALA A 118 4.61 -3.83 21.14
N ILE A 119 4.09 -2.63 21.34
CA ILE A 119 2.74 -2.40 21.89
C ILE A 119 1.67 -3.10 21.04
N SER A 120 1.74 -2.95 19.71
CA SER A 120 0.76 -3.52 18.77
C SER A 120 0.62 -5.05 18.87
N ARG A 121 1.65 -5.73 19.39
CA ARG A 121 1.67 -7.19 19.54
C ARG A 121 1.15 -7.67 20.90
N ILE A 122 0.94 -6.76 21.86
CA ILE A 122 0.46 -7.12 23.19
C ILE A 122 -1.05 -7.42 23.13
N PRO A 123 -1.49 -8.60 23.56
CA PRO A 123 -2.91 -8.94 23.59
C PRO A 123 -3.66 -8.01 24.55
N GLY A 124 -4.85 -7.57 24.15
CA GLY A 124 -5.66 -6.62 24.94
C GLY A 124 -5.37 -5.15 24.63
N VAL A 125 -4.32 -4.83 23.86
CA VAL A 125 -4.12 -3.46 23.37
C VAL A 125 -4.94 -3.22 22.11
N THR A 126 -5.69 -2.12 22.09
CA THR A 126 -6.51 -1.73 20.94
C THR A 126 -5.69 -0.93 19.92
N PRO A 127 -5.98 -1.04 18.60
CA PRO A 127 -5.30 -0.24 17.59
C PRO A 127 -5.45 1.27 17.82
N ALA A 128 -6.58 1.71 18.38
CA ALA A 128 -6.80 3.11 18.75
C ALA A 128 -5.79 3.60 19.80
N ALA A 129 -5.51 2.79 20.83
CA ALA A 129 -4.51 3.11 21.84
C ALA A 129 -3.10 3.25 21.24
N VAL A 130 -2.73 2.39 20.30
CA VAL A 130 -1.45 2.47 19.57
C VAL A 130 -1.35 3.80 18.82
N CYS A 131 -2.41 4.19 18.08
CA CYS A 131 -2.45 5.46 17.37
C CYS A 131 -2.35 6.68 18.31
N HIS A 132 -3.01 6.63 19.48
CA HIS A 132 -2.93 7.71 20.47
C HIS A 132 -1.51 7.87 21.03
N LEU A 133 -0.85 6.77 21.36
CA LEU A 133 0.54 6.77 21.86
C LEU A 133 1.53 7.20 20.78
N LEU A 134 1.34 6.75 19.54
CA LEU A 134 2.17 7.17 18.40
C LEU A 134 2.12 8.69 18.22
N ARG A 135 0.91 9.30 18.25
CA ARG A 135 0.74 10.75 18.16
C ARG A 135 1.42 11.49 19.31
N PHE A 136 1.35 10.96 20.53
CA PHE A 136 2.02 11.53 21.69
C PHE A 136 3.55 11.55 21.52
N VAL A 137 4.14 10.41 21.12
CA VAL A 137 5.60 10.29 20.93
C VAL A 137 6.09 11.19 19.78
N LYS A 138 5.37 11.19 18.65
CA LYS A 138 5.70 12.05 17.49
C LYS A 138 5.60 13.53 17.82
N GLY A 139 4.61 13.92 18.64
CA GLY A 139 4.48 15.29 19.15
C GLY A 139 5.61 15.72 20.09
N ASN A 140 6.09 14.82 20.96
CA ASN A 140 7.23 15.11 21.84
C ASN A 140 8.56 15.22 21.07
N HIS A 141 8.79 14.37 20.06
CA HIS A 141 9.98 14.50 19.19
C HIS A 141 10.02 15.82 18.43
N GLY A 142 8.88 16.27 17.87
CA GLY A 142 8.82 17.55 17.17
C GLY A 142 9.13 18.75 18.08
N ARG A 143 8.69 18.72 19.35
CA ARG A 143 9.01 19.77 20.34
C ARG A 143 10.49 19.76 20.74
N ALA A 144 11.09 18.57 20.90
CA ALA A 144 12.51 18.44 21.25
C ALA A 144 13.41 18.98 20.13
N GLU A 145 13.09 18.66 18.87
CA GLU A 145 13.83 19.16 17.69
C GLU A 145 13.69 20.68 17.52
N GLN A 146 12.53 21.24 17.85
CA GLN A 146 12.31 22.69 17.81
C GLN A 146 13.11 23.44 18.90
N ILE A 147 13.21 22.87 20.11
CA ILE A 147 14.02 23.44 21.20
C ILE A 147 15.51 23.43 20.84
N ASP A 148 16.01 22.34 20.25
CA ASP A 148 17.40 22.23 19.82
C ASP A 148 17.74 23.23 18.69
N ASN A 149 16.82 23.44 17.74
CA ASN A 149 17.01 24.43 16.67
C ASN A 149 16.92 25.90 17.17
N LEU A 150 16.06 26.20 18.14
CA LEU A 150 16.03 27.52 18.81
C LEU A 150 17.31 27.77 19.63
N SER A 151 17.85 26.73 20.27
CA SER A 151 19.10 26.86 21.04
C SER A 151 20.31 27.10 20.14
N ARG A 152 20.31 26.55 18.92
CA ARG A 152 21.36 26.79 17.90
C ARG A 152 21.31 28.16 17.23
N THR A 153 20.17 28.85 17.24
CA THR A 153 20.03 30.20 16.66
C THR A 153 20.24 31.33 17.67
N ALA A 154 20.38 31.02 18.95
CA ALA A 154 20.72 31.98 19.99
C ALA A 154 22.24 32.14 20.11
N GLU A 155 22.85 32.91 19.19
CA GLU A 155 24.08 33.61 19.56
C GLU A 155 23.79 34.52 20.77
N PRO A 156 24.72 34.65 21.73
CA PRO A 156 24.49 35.48 22.89
C PRO A 156 24.34 36.93 22.41
N LEU A 157 23.16 37.51 22.64
CA LEU A 157 22.97 38.96 22.56
C LEU A 157 24.02 39.63 23.44
N SER A 158 25.11 40.08 22.81
CA SER A 158 26.09 40.94 23.45
C SER A 158 25.35 42.20 23.87
N ALA A 159 25.58 42.62 25.11
CA ALA A 159 24.88 43.69 25.81
C ALA A 159 25.19 45.10 25.24
N ALA A 160 25.08 45.29 23.92
CA ALA A 160 25.54 46.51 23.24
C ALA A 160 24.50 47.21 22.34
N GLU A 161 23.28 46.71 22.14
CA GLU A 161 22.30 47.40 21.26
C GLU A 161 21.12 47.97 22.04
N VAL A 162 21.45 48.96 22.87
CA VAL A 162 20.51 49.99 23.33
C VAL A 162 20.46 51.11 22.28
N MET A 163 19.23 51.40 21.83
CA MET A 163 18.77 52.59 21.10
C MET A 163 19.26 52.85 19.66
N GLY A 164 18.29 52.97 18.76
CA GLY A 164 18.48 53.71 17.50
C GLY A 164 17.39 53.50 16.46
N GLN A 165 16.40 54.40 16.47
CA GLN A 165 15.35 54.64 15.48
C GLN A 165 15.59 54.19 14.01
N ARG A 166 14.50 53.75 13.36
CA ARG A 166 13.94 54.18 12.05
C ARG A 166 13.20 52.98 11.43
N LYS A 167 12.09 53.07 10.71
CA LYS A 167 11.12 54.11 10.31
C LYS A 167 10.01 53.29 9.62
N PHE A 168 8.75 53.61 9.88
CA PHE A 168 7.60 53.04 9.16
C PHE A 168 7.75 53.25 7.66
N GLU A 169 7.72 52.20 6.84
CA GLU A 169 7.30 52.28 5.44
C GLU A 169 6.42 51.07 5.08
N ALA A 170 5.21 51.39 4.61
CA ALA A 170 4.17 50.47 4.19
C ALA A 170 4.38 50.04 2.74
N VAL A 171 4.20 48.75 2.46
CA VAL A 171 4.03 48.15 1.12
C VAL A 171 3.06 46.99 1.34
N GLY A 172 1.84 46.91 0.79
CA GLY A 172 1.36 47.34 -0.52
C GLY A 172 1.30 46.12 -1.44
N TYR A 173 0.31 45.23 -1.26
CA TYR A 173 0.10 44.08 -2.14
C TYR A 173 -1.05 44.37 -3.12
N LYS A 174 -0.72 44.31 -4.42
CA LYS A 174 -1.68 44.22 -5.53
C LYS A 174 -2.08 42.77 -5.74
#